data_AF-A0A0H4X0N2-F1
#
_entry.id   AF-A0A0H4X0N2-F1
#
_cell.length_a   1.000
_cell.length_b   1.000
_cell.length_c   1.000
_cell.angle_alpha   90.00
_cell.angle_beta   90.00
_cell.angle_gamma   90.00
#
_symmetry.space_group_name_H-M   'P 1'
#
loop_
_entity.id
_entity.type
_entity.pdbx_description
1 polymer ?
#
loop_
_entity_poly.entity_id
_entity_poly.type
_entity_poly.pdbx_seq_one_letter_code
_entity_poly.pdbx_strand_id
1 'polypeptide(L)' 'MDALGDGEGLGGVLRVELLQDRRGWGVEVETWGGAVRRYRYGSEAQARFFAAVFEMGPRVVPPVSPGRRKRTRRAA' A
#
# COMPACT_ATOMS: atom_id res chain seq x y z
N MET A 1 11.14 5.15 -33.67
CA MET A 1 10.05 4.31 -33.13
C MET A 1 10.72 3.39 -32.14
N ASP A 2 10.98 3.93 -30.94
CA ASP A 2 11.68 3.21 -29.90
C ASP A 2 10.69 2.33 -29.15
N ALA A 3 10.96 1.03 -29.19
CA ALA A 3 10.26 -0.01 -28.48
C ALA A 3 10.40 0.24 -26.97
N LEU A 4 9.44 0.98 -26.41
CA LEU A 4 9.19 0.99 -24.97
C LEU A 4 8.57 -0.36 -24.63
N GLY A 5 9.44 -1.29 -24.25
CA GLY A 5 9.07 -2.63 -23.81
C GLY A 5 7.89 -2.57 -22.85
N ASP A 6 6.82 -3.22 -23.29
CA ASP A 6 5.61 -3.48 -22.54
C ASP A 6 5.97 -4.00 -21.14
N GLY A 7 5.75 -3.14 -20.15
CA GLY A 7 5.72 -3.51 -18.73
C GLY A 7 4.46 -4.32 -18.41
N GLU A 8 4.22 -5.37 -19.19
CA GLU A 8 3.17 -6.36 -18.98
C GLU A 8 3.47 -7.11 -17.68
N GLY A 9 2.68 -6.79 -16.66
CA GLY A 9 2.66 -7.56 -15.42
C GLY A 9 1.71 -6.96 -14.38
N LEU A 10 1.60 -5.64 -14.34
CA LEU A 10 0.64 -4.91 -13.51
C LEU A 10 0.29 -3.64 -14.27
N GLY A 11 -0.75 -3.69 -15.11
CA GLY A 11 -1.31 -2.49 -15.73
C GLY A 11 -1.39 -1.41 -14.66
N GLY A 12 -0.83 -0.23 -14.97
CA GLY A 12 -0.45 0.78 -13.98
C GLY A 12 -1.51 1.01 -12.91
N VAL A 13 -1.09 1.53 -11.76
CA VAL A 13 -2.06 1.97 -10.75
C VAL A 13 -2.64 3.30 -11.22
N LEU A 14 -3.96 3.36 -11.33
CA LEU A 14 -4.70 4.56 -11.72
C LEU A 14 -5.02 5.40 -10.48
N ARG A 15 -5.47 4.73 -9.42
CA ARG A 15 -5.88 5.37 -8.17
C ARG A 15 -5.63 4.45 -6.99
N VAL A 16 -5.20 5.06 -5.89
CA VAL A 16 -5.06 4.40 -4.60
C VAL A 16 -5.89 5.16 -3.58
N GLU A 17 -6.74 4.46 -2.84
CA GLU A 17 -7.54 5.06 -1.77
C GLU A 17 -7.33 4.33 -0.45
N LEU A 18 -7.09 5.10 0.61
CA LEU A 18 -7.05 4.58 1.97
C LEU A 18 -8.49 4.46 2.50
N LEU A 19 -8.87 3.24 2.88
CA LEU A 19 -10.16 2.95 3.46
C LEU A 19 -10.05 2.73 4.97
N GLN A 20 -10.95 3.34 5.72
CA GLN A 20 -11.15 3.07 7.14
C GLN A 20 -12.61 2.65 7.36
N ASP A 21 -12.82 1.50 7.99
CA ASP A 21 -14.14 1.11 8.46
C ASP A 21 -14.11 0.49 9.85
N ARG A 22 -15.29 0.09 10.35
CA ARG A 22 -15.43 -0.51 11.68
C ARG A 22 -14.61 -1.80 11.87
N ARG A 23 -14.13 -2.43 10.78
CA ARG A 23 -13.32 -3.65 10.80
C ARG A 23 -11.82 -3.36 10.66
N GLY A 24 -11.43 -2.10 10.45
CA GLY A 24 -10.02 -1.68 10.43
C GLY A 24 -9.67 -0.89 9.18
N TRP A 25 -8.41 -1.05 8.74
CA TRP A 25 -7.84 -0.26 7.66
C TRP A 25 -7.75 -1.08 6.38
N GLY A 26 -7.72 -0.41 5.24
CA GLY A 26 -7.57 -1.05 3.95
C GLY A 26 -7.10 -0.09 2.88
N VAL A 27 -6.72 -0.64 1.74
CA VAL A 27 -6.34 0.13 0.57
C VAL A 27 -7.12 -0.41 -0.62
N GLU A 28 -7.76 0.47 -1.35
CA GLU A 28 -8.37 0.19 -2.64
C GLU A 28 -7.43 0.65 -3.75
N VAL A 29 -7.20 -0.22 -4.73
CA VAL A 29 -6.30 0.03 -5.85
C VAL A 29 -7.09 -0.18 -7.12
N GLU A 30 -7.26 0.89 -7.88
CA GLU A 30 -7.79 0.86 -9.24
C GLU A 30 -6.62 0.75 -10.21
N THR A 31 -6.70 -0.22 -11.11
CA THR A 31 -5.70 -0.41 -12.17
C THR A 31 -6.20 0.19 -13.48
N TRP A 32 -5.28 0.54 -14.39
CA TRP A 32 -5.63 1.08 -15.71
C TRP A 32 -6.49 0.12 -16.56
N GLY A 33 -6.50 -1.18 -16.22
CA GLY A 33 -7.42 -2.17 -16.80
C GLY A 33 -8.84 -2.13 -16.22
N GLY A 34 -9.17 -1.14 -15.39
CA GLY A 34 -10.48 -1.00 -14.73
C GLY A 34 -10.73 -1.98 -13.59
N ALA A 35 -9.75 -2.80 -13.22
CA ALA A 35 -9.89 -3.71 -12.08
C ALA A 35 -9.65 -2.97 -10.76
N VAL A 36 -10.61 -3.08 -9.85
CA VAL A 36 -10.53 -2.55 -8.48
C VAL A 36 -10.20 -3.69 -7.52
N ARG A 37 -9.12 -3.53 -6.73
CA ARG A 37 -8.69 -4.51 -5.73
C ARG A 37 -8.65 -3.88 -4.36
N ARG A 38 -9.24 -4.56 -3.37
CA ARG A 38 -9.27 -4.10 -1.98
C ARG A 38 -8.42 -4.99 -1.08
N TYR A 39 -7.48 -4.36 -0.37
CA TYR A 39 -6.60 -4.98 0.60
C TYR A 39 -6.96 -4.54 2.02
N ARG A 40 -6.79 -5.42 3.01
CA ARG A 40 -7.13 -5.17 4.41
C ARG A 40 -5.89 -5.27 5.29
N TYR A 41 -5.80 -4.38 6.28
CA TYR A 41 -4.65 -4.24 7.16
C TYR A 41 -5.08 -4.04 8.60
N GLY A 42 -4.27 -4.56 9.52
CA GLY A 42 -4.55 -4.50 10.96
C GLY A 42 -4.24 -3.15 11.59
N SER A 43 -3.54 -2.25 10.89
CA SER A 43 -3.23 -0.91 11.37
C SER A 43 -3.20 0.13 10.26
N GLU A 44 -3.41 1.38 10.67
CA GLU A 44 -3.36 2.57 9.82
C GLU A 44 -1.98 2.75 9.17
N ALA A 45 -0.92 2.57 9.96
CA ALA A 45 0.46 2.69 9.49
C ALA A 45 0.77 1.67 8.39
N GLN A 46 0.28 0.44 8.55
CA GLN A 46 0.42 -0.60 7.53
C GLN A 46 -0.34 -0.24 6.25
N ALA A 47 -1.58 0.23 6.37
CA ALA A 47 -2.38 0.62 5.21
C ALA A 47 -1.77 1.82 4.47
N ARG A 48 -1.28 2.85 5.19
CA ARG A 48 -0.57 3.98 4.58
C ARG A 48 0.72 3.58 3.87
N PHE A 49 1.50 2.69 4.48
CA PHE A 49 2.72 2.18 3.85
C PHE A 49 2.41 1.52 2.52
N PHE A 50 1.42 0.62 2.47
CA PHE A 50 1.06 -0.05 1.23
C PHE A 50 0.39 0.88 0.22
N ALA A 51 -0.41 1.85 0.65
CA ALA A 51 -0.96 2.85 -0.25
C ALA A 51 0.16 3.59 -1.00
N ALA A 52 1.18 4.04 -0.27
CA ALA A 52 2.34 4.69 -0.86
C ALA A 52 3.13 3.75 -1.80
N VAL A 53 3.28 2.47 -1.45
CA VAL A 53 3.92 1.47 -2.34
C VAL A 53 3.12 1.27 -3.63
N PHE A 54 1.79 1.25 -3.57
CA PHE A 54 0.96 1.11 -4.78
C PHE A 54 1.01 2.37 -5.65
N GLU A 55 1.06 3.55 -5.05
CA GLU A 55 1.17 4.83 -5.75
C GLU A 55 2.55 5.00 -6.42
N MET A 56 3.62 4.59 -5.73
CA MET A 56 4.99 4.71 -6.24
C MET A 56 5.44 3.50 -7.10
N GLY A 57 4.75 2.37 -6.98
CA GLY A 57 5.16 1.09 -7.55
C GLY A 57 6.33 0.42 -6.80
N PRO A 58 6.58 -0.89 -7.02
CA PRO A 58 7.55 -1.68 -6.26
C PRO A 58 9.02 -1.25 -6.42
N ARG A 59 9.31 -0.30 -7.32
CA ARG A 59 10.66 0.24 -7.55
C ARG A 59 11.08 1.29 -6.52
N VAL A 60 10.14 1.87 -5.77
CA VAL A 60 10.40 2.91 -4.76
C VAL A 60 9.65 2.54 -3.49
N VAL A 61 10.25 1.66 -2.69
CA VAL A 61 9.69 1.31 -1.37
C VAL A 61 10.03 2.43 -0.39
N PRO A 62 9.04 3.01 0.33
CA PRO A 62 9.34 4.04 1.32
C PRO A 62 10.21 3.43 2.43
N PRO A 63 11.21 4.18 2.94
CA PRO A 63 12.12 3.66 3.96
C PRO A 63 11.31 3.22 5.19
N VAL A 64 11.42 1.93 5.51
CA VAL A 64 10.79 1.35 6.71
C VAL A 64 11.43 1.99 7.94
N SER A 65 10.76 2.98 8.54
CA SER A 65 11.18 3.53 9.82
C SER A 65 10.95 2.45 10.89
N PRO A 66 11.99 1.93 11.56
CA PRO A 66 11.80 0.99 12.65
C PRO A 66 11.18 1.73 13.83
N GLY A 67 9.85 1.77 13.87
CA GLY A 67 9.08 2.32 14.97
C GLY A 67 9.47 1.61 16.27
N ARG A 68 10.16 2.35 17.14
CA ARG A 68 10.65 1.92 18.46
C ARG A 68 9.52 1.28 19.26
N ARG A 69 9.48 -0.05 19.35
CA ARG A 69 8.63 -0.79 20.29
C ARG A 69 9.06 -0.45 21.73
N LYS A 70 8.46 0.59 22.33
CA LYS A 70 8.58 0.83 23.76
C LYS A 70 7.69 -0.19 24.47
N ARG A 71 8.26 -1.36 24.75
CA ARG A 71 7.64 -2.42 25.54
C ARG A 71 7.50 -1.90 26.97
N THR A 72 6.37 -1.30 27.31
CA THR A 72 6.05 -1.03 28.71
C THR A 72 5.75 -2.36 29.38
N ARG A 73 6.74 -2.89 30.09
CA ARG A 73 6.54 -3.97 31.04
C ARG A 73 5.75 -3.36 32.20
N ARG A 74 4.43 -3.57 32.27
CA ARG A 74 3.72 -3.49 33.55
C ARG A 74 4.34 -4.56 34.45
N ALA A 75 5.00 -4.13 35.52
CA ALA A 75 5.22 -4.96 36.69
C ALA A 75 4.28 -4.42 37.77
N ALA A 76 3.57 -5.37 38.38
CA ALA A 76 2.63 -5.19 39.48
C ALA A 76 3.34 -4.79 40.77
#